data_AF-A0A1P8F8S2-F1
#
_entry.id   AF-A0A1P8F8S2-F1
#
_cell.length_a   1.000
_cell.length_b   1.000
_cell.length_c   1.000
_cell.angle_alpha   90.00
_cell.angle_beta   90.00
_cell.angle_gamma   90.00
#
_symmetry.space_group_name_H-M   'P 1'
#
loop_
_entity.id
_entity.type
_entity.pdbx_description
1 polymer ?
#
loop_
_entity_poly.entity_id
_entity_poly.type
_entity_poly.pdbx_seq_one_letter_code
_entity_poly.pdbx_strand_id
1 'polypeptide(L)'
;MTDSDIQILKDLVPFLIPVFIIQVVLWVVALVDLAKREKVKGGSKVVWVLVIILLEILGPIIYLVWGRHVEDKESANGSGDKD
;
A
#
# COMPACT_ATOMS: atom_id res chain seq x y z
N MET A 1 -37.15 0.92 -5.19
CA MET A 1 -36.35 1.86 -4.39
C MET A 1 -37.33 2.82 -3.76
N THR A 2 -37.44 2.78 -2.43
CA THR A 2 -38.39 3.58 -1.65
C THR A 2 -37.73 4.87 -1.18
N ASP A 3 -38.52 5.89 -0.81
CA ASP A 3 -37.99 7.16 -0.29
C ASP A 3 -37.14 6.96 0.98
N SER A 4 -37.50 5.97 1.81
CA SER A 4 -36.73 5.57 2.99
C SER A 4 -35.34 5.04 2.64
N ASP A 5 -35.20 4.25 1.57
CA ASP A 5 -33.90 3.74 1.10
C ASP A 5 -32.99 4.88 0.67
N ILE A 6 -33.54 5.86 -0.05
CA ILE A 6 -32.81 7.04 -0.50
C ILE A 6 -32.33 7.87 0.70
N GLN A 7 -33.14 7.99 1.74
CA GLN A 7 -32.78 8.75 2.93
C GLN A 7 -31.62 8.09 3.69
N ILE A 8 -31.63 6.75 3.84
CA ILE A 8 -30.52 6.00 4.43
C ILE A 8 -29.22 6.24 3.65
N LEU A 9 -29.26 6.20 2.32
CA LEU A 9 -28.06 6.45 1.50
C LEU A 9 -27.52 7.87 1.71
N LYS A 10 -28.38 8.89 1.76
CA LYS A 10 -27.97 10.28 2.01
C LYS A 10 -27.31 10.45 3.37
N ASP A 11 -27.76 9.74 4.38
CA ASP A 11 -27.19 9.82 5.73
C ASP A 11 -25.81 9.14 5.81
N LEU A 12 -25.53 8.15 4.94
CA LEU A 12 -24.24 7.46 4.87
C LEU A 12 -23.17 8.21 4.08
N VAL A 13 -23.54 8.94 3.02
CA VAL A 13 -22.61 9.65 2.13
C VAL A 13 -21.61 10.55 2.88
N PRO A 14 -22.01 11.38 3.86
CA PRO A 14 -21.08 12.20 4.63
C PRO A 14 -19.98 11.42 5.35
N PHE A 15 -20.24 10.18 5.75
CA PHE A 15 -19.24 9.31 6.40
C PHE A 15 -18.32 8.63 5.38
N LEU A 16 -18.77 8.41 4.15
CA LEU A 16 -17.95 7.84 3.08
C LEU A 16 -16.92 8.83 2.55
N ILE A 17 -17.24 10.13 2.52
CA ILE A 17 -16.32 11.18 2.05
C ILE A 17 -14.96 11.14 2.79
N PRO A 18 -14.88 11.18 4.13
CA PRO A 18 -13.59 11.16 4.83
C PRO A 18 -12.83 9.85 4.62
N VAL A 19 -13.53 8.70 4.57
CA VAL A 19 -12.91 7.40 4.28
C VAL A 19 -12.28 7.40 2.88
N PHE A 20 -13.00 7.92 1.89
CA PHE A 20 -12.50 8.04 0.53
C PHE A 20 -11.29 8.98 0.43
N ILE A 21 -11.29 10.10 1.16
CA ILE A 21 -10.14 11.01 1.21
C ILE A 21 -8.91 10.30 1.79
N ILE A 22 -9.07 9.59 2.92
CA ILE A 22 -7.97 8.81 3.51
C ILE A 22 -7.44 7.79 2.51
N GLN A 23 -8.35 7.12 1.79
CA GLN A 23 -7.98 6.13 0.79
C GLN A 23 -7.15 6.74 -0.35
N VAL A 24 -7.59 7.87 -0.90
CA VAL A 24 -6.87 8.58 -1.97
C VAL A 24 -5.50 9.06 -1.48
N VAL A 25 -5.43 9.65 -0.27
CA VAL A 25 -4.17 10.09 0.32
C VAL A 25 -3.22 8.91 0.47
N LEU A 26 -3.70 7.78 0.96
CA LEU A 26 -2.89 6.58 1.17
C LEU A 26 -2.34 6.02 -0.15
N TRP A 27 -3.18 5.98 -1.20
CA TRP A 27 -2.77 5.63 -2.56
C TRP A 27 -1.67 6.56 -3.07
N VAL A 28 -1.88 7.87 -3.00
CA VAL A 28 -0.91 8.85 -3.49
C VAL A 28 0.41 8.74 -2.73
N VAL A 29 0.37 8.66 -1.40
CA VAL A 29 1.57 8.52 -0.57
C VAL A 29 2.33 7.23 -0.90
N ALA A 30 1.63 6.09 -1.02
CA ALA A 30 2.26 4.81 -1.36
C ALA A 30 2.89 4.83 -2.76
N LEU A 31 2.18 5.33 -3.77
CA LEU A 31 2.69 5.39 -5.15
C LEU A 31 3.86 6.37 -5.30
N VAL A 32 3.79 7.53 -4.64
CA VAL A 32 4.89 8.51 -4.66
C VAL A 32 6.12 7.97 -3.93
N ASP A 33 5.94 7.31 -2.78
CA ASP A 33 7.04 6.65 -2.06
C ASP A 33 7.67 5.53 -2.91
N LEU A 34 6.84 4.70 -3.57
CA LEU A 34 7.28 3.64 -4.47
C LEU A 34 8.06 4.14 -5.68
N ALA A 35 7.60 5.24 -6.30
CA ALA A 35 8.29 5.85 -7.42
C ALA A 35 9.70 6.31 -7.04
N LYS A 36 9.85 6.90 -5.85
CA LYS A 36 11.12 7.47 -5.35
C LYS A 36 12.17 6.44 -4.95
N ARG A 37 11.79 5.21 -4.57
CA ARG A 37 12.74 4.18 -4.11
C ARG A 37 13.51 3.58 -5.26
N GLU A 38 14.76 3.20 -5.08
CA GLU A 38 15.49 2.42 -6.11
C GLU A 38 15.25 0.92 -5.96
N LYS A 39 15.19 0.44 -4.72
CA LYS A 39 14.96 -0.95 -4.36
C LYS A 39 13.73 -1.08 -3.48
N VAL A 40 12.99 -2.17 -3.67
CA VAL A 40 11.80 -2.54 -2.88
C VAL A 40 11.88 -4.01 -2.52
N LYS A 41 11.21 -4.41 -1.45
CA LYS A 41 11.20 -5.82 -1.02
C LYS A 41 10.60 -6.69 -2.12
N GLY A 42 11.26 -7.79 -2.48
CA GLY A 42 10.87 -8.64 -3.62
C GLY A 42 11.33 -8.12 -4.99
N GLY A 43 12.07 -7.01 -5.07
CA GLY A 43 12.83 -6.59 -6.25
C GLY A 43 12.06 -5.90 -7.37
N SER A 44 10.73 -6.07 -7.47
CA SER A 44 9.93 -5.47 -8.55
C SER A 44 8.96 -4.40 -8.05
N LYS A 45 9.13 -3.16 -8.52
CA LYS A 45 8.17 -2.07 -8.27
C LYS A 45 6.81 -2.33 -8.91
N VAL A 46 6.78 -2.99 -10.07
CA VAL A 46 5.54 -3.27 -10.80
C VAL A 46 4.62 -4.16 -9.98
N VAL A 47 5.17 -5.15 -9.28
CA VAL A 47 4.39 -5.99 -8.35
C VAL A 47 3.74 -5.15 -7.27
N TRP A 48 4.48 -4.18 -6.70
CA TRP A 48 3.93 -3.29 -5.68
C TRP A 48 2.86 -2.35 -6.21
N VAL A 49 2.98 -1.83 -7.44
CA VAL A 49 1.90 -1.06 -8.07
C VAL A 49 0.62 -1.89 -8.19
N LEU A 50 0.73 -3.13 -8.65
CA LEU A 50 -0.41 -4.05 -8.74
C LEU A 50 -1.02 -4.33 -7.36
N VAL A 51 -0.20 -4.57 -6.35
CA VAL A 51 -0.67 -4.79 -4.97
C VAL A 51 -1.42 -3.56 -4.44
N ILE A 52 -0.90 -2.35 -4.63
CA ILE A 52 -1.53 -1.10 -4.19
C ILE A 52 -2.91 -0.92 -4.85
N ILE A 53 -3.01 -1.17 -6.16
CA ILE A 53 -4.25 -0.96 -6.91
C ILE A 53 -5.28 -2.07 -6.65
N LEU A 54 -4.86 -3.35 -6.65
CA LEU A 54 -5.78 -4.49 -6.54
C LEU A 54 -6.30 -4.73 -5.13
N LEU A 55 -5.54 -4.36 -4.09
CA LEU A 55 -5.92 -4.56 -2.70
C LEU A 55 -6.48 -3.29 -2.03
N GLU A 56 -6.79 -2.26 -2.83
CA GLU A 56 -7.36 -0.98 -2.40
C GLU A 56 -6.70 -0.36 -1.16
N ILE A 57 -7.27 -0.56 0.04
CA ILE A 57 -6.76 -0.02 1.31
C ILE A 57 -5.56 -0.84 1.80
N LEU A 58 -5.64 -2.17 1.69
CA LEU A 58 -4.62 -3.07 2.23
C LEU A 58 -3.31 -2.98 1.44
N GLY A 59 -3.37 -2.80 0.13
CA GLY A 59 -2.19 -2.73 -0.73
C GLY A 59 -1.19 -1.63 -0.34
N PRO A 60 -1.62 -0.36 -0.25
CA PRO A 60 -0.83 0.74 0.27
C PRO A 60 -0.31 0.50 1.69
N ILE A 61 -1.12 -0.06 2.59
CA ILE A 61 -0.69 -0.37 3.97
C ILE A 61 0.44 -1.38 3.95
N ILE A 62 0.27 -2.51 3.24
CA ILE A 62 1.28 -3.56 3.14
C ILE A 62 2.57 -3.00 2.51
N TYR A 63 2.43 -2.20 1.45
CA TYR A 63 3.59 -1.55 0.84
C TYR A 63 4.32 -0.61 1.82
N LEU A 64 3.58 0.29 2.48
CA LEU A 64 4.14 1.28 3.39
C LEU A 64 4.68 0.68 4.69
N VAL A 65 4.18 -0.46 5.15
CA VAL A 65 4.67 -1.11 6.39
C VAL A 65 5.78 -2.12 6.09
N TRP A 66 5.72 -2.81 4.95
CA TRP A 66 6.61 -3.93 4.64
C TRP A 66 7.35 -3.76 3.32
N GLY A 67 6.64 -3.46 2.23
CA GLY A 67 7.23 -3.39 0.88
C GLY A 67 8.36 -2.37 0.71
N ARG A 68 8.28 -1.28 1.47
CA ARG A 68 9.26 -0.18 1.48
C ARG A 68 10.60 -0.53 2.14
N HIS A 69 10.66 -1.60 2.95
CA HIS A 69 11.84 -1.99 3.72
C HIS A 69 12.60 -3.12 3.02
N VAL A 70 13.77 -2.82 2.50
CA VAL A 70 14.66 -3.82 1.88
C VAL A 70 15.54 -4.41 2.97
N GLU A 71 15.59 -5.73 3.07
CA GLU A 71 16.57 -6.44 3.91
C GLU A 71 17.80 -6.77 3.06
N ASP A 72 18.93 -6.20 3.42
CA ASP A 72 20.25 -6.48 2.86
C ASP A 72 20.75 -7.83 3.42
N LYS A 73 20.38 -8.91 2.73
CA LYS A 73 20.78 -10.30 3.09
C LYS A 73 22.26 -10.61 2.83
N GLU A 74 23.09 -9.60 2.58
CA GLU A 74 24.49 -9.77 2.17
C GLU A 74 25.45 -9.95 3.36
N SER A 75 24.99 -9.77 4.61
CA SER A 75 25.86 -9.82 5.80
C SER A 75 25.99 -11.21 6.47
N ALA A 76 25.39 -12.27 5.94
CA ALA A 76 25.37 -13.60 6.58
C ALA A 76 26.23 -14.68 5.88
N ASN A 77 26.92 -14.36 4.78
CA ASN A 77 27.78 -15.30 4.06
C ASN A 77 29.23 -14.81 4.01
N GLY A 78 29.87 -14.69 5.18
CA GLY A 78 31.25 -14.20 5.29
C GLY A 78 32.09 -14.88 6.38
N SER A 79 31.67 -16.03 6.90
CA SER A 79 32.45 -16.73 7.94
C SER A 79 32.29 -18.23 7.80
N GLY A 80 33.17 -18.85 7.01
CA GLY A 80 33.23 -20.30 6.90
C GLY A 80 34.24 -20.84 5.89
N ASP A 81 35.18 -20.03 5.42
CA ASP A 81 36.35 -20.49 4.66
C ASP A 81 37.58 -19.91 5.36
N LYS A 82 38.08 -20.65 6.34
CA LYS A 82 39.42 -20.53 6.91
C LYS A 82 39.89 -21.95 7.14
N ASP A 83 40.72 -22.40 6.20
CA ASP A 83 41.86 -23.33 6.34
C ASP A 83 41.81 -24.38 7.45
#